data_AF-A0A800MSS7-F1
#
_entry.id   AF-A0A800MSS7-F1
#
_cell.length_a   1.000
_cell.length_b   1.000
_cell.length_c   1.000
_cell.angle_alpha   90.00
_cell.angle_beta   90.00
_cell.angle_gamma   90.00
#
_symmetry.space_group_name_H-M   'P 1'
#
loop_
_entity.id
_entity.type
_entity.pdbx_description
1 polymer ?
#
loop_
_entity_poly.entity_id
_entity_poly.type
_entity_poly.pdbx_seq_one_letter_code
_entity_poly.pdbx_strand_id
1 'polypeptide(L)'
;MVELVAVIAVLSIIAFITVLSIGGIIEKSRRDVCDVNTAEVKRQYERHLHLDETEHSDVVFIQFLMDFGENVCPLEGDIRYVDGEVRCSFHSESADDEGEDEKDVPYL
;
A
#
# COMPACT_ATOMS: atom_id res chain seq x y z
N MET A 1 21.83 -27.85 -31.68
CA MET A 1 22.13 -27.77 -30.22
C MET A 1 22.67 -26.40 -29.83
N VAL A 2 23.75 -25.90 -30.45
CA VAL A 2 24.32 -24.55 -30.17
C VAL A 2 23.28 -23.43 -30.36
N GLU A 3 22.52 -23.49 -31.45
CA GLU A 3 21.44 -22.52 -31.73
C GLU A 3 20.36 -22.49 -30.63
N LEU A 4 20.00 -23.66 -30.10
CA LEU A 4 18.99 -23.79 -29.04
C LEU A 4 19.52 -23.23 -27.71
N VAL A 5 20.81 -23.45 -27.41
CA VAL A 5 21.49 -22.86 -26.25
C VAL A 5 21.56 -21.33 -26.38
N ALA A 6 21.84 -20.79 -27.57
CA ALA A 6 21.88 -19.36 -27.81
C ALA A 6 20.51 -18.70 -27.57
N VAL A 7 19.41 -19.33 -28.04
CA VAL A 7 18.05 -18.82 -27.81
C VAL A 7 17.70 -18.83 -26.32
N ILE A 8 17.97 -19.93 -25.60
CA ILE A 8 17.70 -20.01 -24.15
C ILE A 8 18.51 -18.98 -23.38
N ALA A 9 19.78 -18.77 -23.75
CA ALA A 9 20.63 -17.76 -23.12
C ALA A 9 20.02 -16.36 -23.26
N VAL A 10 19.61 -15.97 -24.47
CA VAL A 10 18.98 -14.65 -24.71
C VAL A 10 17.66 -14.53 -23.95
N LEU A 11 16.81 -15.56 -23.96
CA LEU A 11 15.53 -15.54 -23.23
C LEU A 11 15.73 -15.39 -21.71
N SER A 12 16.74 -16.06 -21.15
CA SER A 12 17.03 -15.97 -19.72
C SER A 12 17.48 -14.57 -19.29
N ILE A 13 18.28 -13.90 -20.13
CA ILE A 13 18.73 -12.53 -19.89
C ILE A 13 17.54 -11.56 -19.92
N ILE A 14 16.67 -11.68 -20.93
CA ILE A 14 15.48 -10.82 -21.04
C ILE A 14 14.53 -11.04 -19.86
N ALA A 15 14.29 -12.30 -19.48
CA ALA A 15 13.44 -12.63 -18.34
C ALA A 15 13.98 -12.01 -17.04
N PHE A 16 15.30 -12.10 -16.82
CA PHE A 16 15.93 -11.52 -15.64
C PHE A 16 15.76 -10.00 -15.56
N ILE A 17 16.02 -9.27 -16.66
CA ILE A 17 15.85 -7.80 -16.72
C ILE A 17 14.39 -7.40 -16.46
N THR A 18 13.45 -8.20 -16.97
CA THR A 18 12.01 -7.95 -16.82
C THR A 18 11.58 -8.05 -15.35
N VAL A 19 12.08 -9.05 -14.61
CA VAL A 19 11.75 -9.23 -13.18
C VAL A 19 12.21 -8.02 -12.36
N LEU A 20 13.45 -7.55 -12.57
CA LEU A 20 13.99 -6.41 -11.83
C LEU A 20 13.20 -5.12 -12.09
N SER A 21 12.79 -4.88 -13.33
CA SER A 21 12.09 -3.66 -13.72
C SER A 21 10.66 -3.56 -13.15
N ILE A 22 9.99 -4.70 -12.92
CA ILE A 22 8.59 -4.72 -12.50
C ILE A 22 8.42 -4.41 -11.01
N GLY A 23 9.43 -4.71 -10.17
CA GLY A 23 9.34 -4.53 -8.72
C GLY A 23 8.92 -3.12 -8.30
N GLY A 24 9.58 -2.09 -8.85
CA GLY A 24 9.25 -0.69 -8.52
C GLY A 24 7.86 -0.24 -8.99
N ILE A 25 7.37 -0.78 -10.12
CA ILE A 25 6.04 -0.46 -10.65
C ILE A 25 4.96 -1.07 -9.75
N ILE A 26 5.17 -2.32 -9.30
CA ILE A 26 4.25 -2.99 -8.38
C ILE A 26 4.16 -2.18 -7.09
N GLU A 27 5.29 -1.77 -6.52
CA GLU A 27 5.30 -1.04 -5.25
C GLU A 27 4.58 0.30 -5.34
N LYS A 28 4.83 1.06 -6.41
CA LYS A 28 4.08 2.29 -6.66
C LYS A 28 2.58 2.04 -6.77
N SER A 29 2.18 1.03 -7.55
CA SER A 29 0.77 0.69 -7.70
C SER A 29 0.12 0.26 -6.39
N ARG A 30 0.86 -0.41 -5.50
CA ARG A 30 0.35 -0.81 -4.19
C ARG A 30 0.10 0.40 -3.29
N ARG A 31 1.04 1.36 -3.29
CA ARG A 31 0.89 2.63 -2.56
C ARG A 31 -0.31 3.43 -3.08
N ASP A 32 -0.39 3.63 -4.40
CA ASP A 32 -1.47 4.39 -5.03
C ASP A 32 -2.86 3.79 -4.69
N VAL A 33 -2.99 2.46 -4.72
CA VAL A 33 -4.24 1.77 -4.32
C VAL A 33 -4.52 1.94 -2.83
N CYS A 34 -3.49 1.79 -1.98
CA CYS A 34 -3.63 1.97 -0.55
C CYS A 34 -4.11 3.38 -0.21
N ASP A 35 -3.56 4.42 -0.83
CA ASP A 35 -3.89 5.83 -0.56
C ASP A 35 -5.33 6.16 -0.96
N VAL A 36 -5.77 5.67 -2.12
CA VAL A 36 -7.16 5.84 -2.56
C VAL A 36 -8.13 5.12 -1.62
N ASN A 37 -7.79 3.90 -1.22
CA ASN A 37 -8.63 3.10 -0.35
C ASN A 37 -8.72 3.69 1.06
N THR A 38 -7.61 4.12 1.67
CA THR A 38 -7.62 4.76 3.00
C THR A 38 -8.38 6.07 2.98
N ALA A 39 -8.25 6.88 1.92
CA ALA A 39 -9.04 8.10 1.75
C ALA A 39 -10.55 7.81 1.63
N GLU A 40 -10.93 6.73 0.95
CA GLU A 40 -12.33 6.31 0.85
C GLU A 40 -12.88 5.80 2.18
N VAL A 41 -12.12 4.94 2.87
CA VAL A 41 -12.45 4.46 4.23
C VAL A 41 -12.67 5.65 5.17
N LYS A 42 -11.79 6.65 5.14
CA LYS A 42 -11.93 7.87 5.95
C LYS A 42 -13.26 8.56 5.69
N ARG A 43 -13.55 8.87 4.42
CA ARG A 43 -14.77 9.58 4.03
C ARG A 43 -16.03 8.84 4.42
N GLN A 44 -16.05 7.52 4.24
CA GLN A 44 -17.21 6.70 4.61
C GLN A 44 -17.34 6.57 6.12
N TYR A 45 -16.24 6.43 6.84
CA TYR A 45 -16.25 6.34 8.30
C TYR A 45 -16.70 7.64 8.95
N GLU A 46 -16.19 8.80 8.51
CA GLU A 46 -16.66 10.10 9.00
C GLU A 46 -18.15 10.29 8.73
N ARG A 47 -18.64 9.87 7.56
CA ARG A 47 -20.07 9.87 7.26
C ARG A 47 -20.85 8.97 8.22
N HIS A 48 -20.35 7.78 8.51
CA HIS A 48 -20.98 6.83 9.44
C HIS A 48 -21.08 7.43 10.85
N LEU A 49 -20.00 8.04 11.36
CA LEU A 49 -20.01 8.75 12.65
C LEU A 49 -21.06 9.87 12.68
N HIS A 50 -21.16 10.65 11.59
CA HIS A 50 -22.14 11.73 11.50
C HIS A 50 -23.59 11.27 11.38
N LEU A 51 -23.85 10.18 10.65
CA LEU A 51 -25.21 9.68 10.43
C LEU A 51 -25.76 8.96 11.66
N ASP A 52 -24.92 8.22 12.36
CA ASP A 52 -25.33 7.42 13.52
C ASP A 52 -25.18 8.17 14.84
N GLU A 53 -24.76 9.44 14.79
CA GLU A 53 -24.49 10.31 15.95
C GLU A 53 -23.55 9.64 16.98
N THR A 54 -22.56 8.89 16.48
CA THR A 54 -21.59 8.15 17.29
C THR A 54 -20.23 8.84 17.30
N GLU A 55 -19.53 8.73 18.42
CA GLU A 55 -18.13 9.17 18.52
C GLU A 55 -17.18 8.05 18.11
N HIS A 56 -16.01 8.43 17.60
CA HIS A 56 -14.98 7.48 17.27
C HIS A 56 -14.54 6.68 18.51
N SER A 57 -14.40 5.37 18.32
CA SER A 57 -13.62 4.50 19.19
C SER A 57 -12.99 3.41 18.34
N ASP A 58 -11.89 2.82 18.81
CA ASP A 58 -11.21 1.73 18.11
C ASP A 58 -12.16 0.57 17.80
N VAL A 59 -13.05 0.23 18.74
CA VAL A 59 -14.03 -0.85 18.57
C VAL A 59 -15.03 -0.53 17.47
N VAL A 60 -15.54 0.71 17.42
CA VAL A 60 -16.46 1.17 16.38
C VAL A 60 -15.77 1.18 15.02
N PHE A 61 -14.51 1.62 14.95
CA PHE A 61 -13.76 1.63 13.70
C PHE A 61 -13.46 0.22 13.18
N ILE A 62 -13.09 -0.71 14.08
CA ILE A 62 -12.87 -2.12 13.72
C ILE A 62 -14.17 -2.75 13.20
N GLN A 63 -15.30 -2.49 13.86
CA GLN A 63 -16.62 -2.95 13.39
C GLN A 63 -16.95 -2.41 11.99
N PHE A 64 -16.79 -1.10 11.80
CA PHE A 64 -16.97 -0.47 10.51
C PHE A 64 -16.08 -1.09 9.41
N LEU A 65 -14.80 -1.33 9.70
CA LEU A 65 -13.88 -1.95 8.74
C LEU A 65 -14.28 -3.38 8.37
N MET A 66 -14.76 -4.17 9.33
CA MET A 66 -15.27 -5.52 9.05
C MET A 66 -16.47 -5.48 8.10
N ASP A 67 -17.33 -4.47 8.21
CA ASP A 67 -18.49 -4.28 7.34
C ASP A 67 -18.14 -3.65 5.98
N PHE A 68 -17.10 -2.80 5.93
CA PHE A 68 -16.63 -2.13 4.71
C PHE A 68 -16.06 -3.11 3.69
N GLY A 69 -15.32 -4.12 4.18
CA GLY A 69 -14.81 -5.23 3.37
C GLY A 69 -13.30 -5.44 3.48
N GLU A 70 -12.85 -6.55 2.89
CA GLU A 70 -11.45 -6.96 2.89
C GLU A 70 -10.67 -6.27 1.74
N ASN A 71 -9.35 -6.18 1.88
CA ASN A 71 -8.39 -5.64 0.88
C ASN A 71 -8.28 -4.11 0.77
N VAL A 72 -8.42 -3.38 1.87
CA VAL A 72 -8.06 -1.94 1.90
C VAL A 72 -6.60 -1.73 1.52
N CYS A 73 -5.69 -2.57 2.03
CA CYS A 73 -4.27 -2.54 1.69
C CYS A 73 -3.89 -3.76 0.83
N PRO A 74 -3.19 -3.58 -0.31
CA PRO A 74 -2.70 -4.68 -1.15
C PRO A 74 -1.65 -5.59 -0.49
N LEU A 75 -1.07 -5.14 0.62
CA LEU A 75 -0.10 -5.89 1.43
C LEU A 75 -0.72 -6.40 2.74
N GLU A 76 -2.06 -6.37 2.87
CA GLU A 76 -2.76 -6.77 4.10
C GLU A 76 -2.28 -5.99 5.33
N GLY A 77 -1.90 -4.72 5.12
CA GLY A 77 -1.48 -3.83 6.20
C GLY A 77 -2.62 -3.49 7.17
N ASP A 78 -2.27 -3.41 8.45
CA ASP A 78 -3.16 -2.90 9.49
C ASP A 78 -3.61 -1.48 9.18
N ILE A 79 -4.93 -1.25 9.23
CA ILE A 79 -5.57 0.05 9.05
C ILE A 79 -6.02 0.57 10.40
N ARG A 80 -5.64 1.80 10.74
CA ARG A 80 -5.97 2.47 12.02
C ARG A 80 -6.55 3.85 11.77
N TYR A 81 -7.43 4.30 12.64
CA TYR A 81 -7.92 5.69 12.65
C TYR A 81 -7.21 6.44 13.78
N VAL A 82 -6.38 7.43 13.43
CA VAL A 82 -5.54 8.17 14.38
C VAL A 82 -5.58 9.65 14.02
N ASP A 83 -5.86 10.51 14.99
CA ASP A 83 -5.90 11.98 14.83
C ASP A 83 -6.83 12.48 13.71
N GLY A 84 -7.94 11.78 13.48
CA GLY A 84 -8.88 12.12 12.42
C GLY A 84 -8.47 11.62 11.02
N GLU A 85 -7.40 10.84 10.91
CA GLU A 85 -6.91 10.27 9.66
C GLU A 85 -6.92 8.74 9.67
N VAL A 86 -7.17 8.13 8.51
CA VAL A 86 -7.00 6.68 8.33
C VAL A 86 -5.57 6.41 7.88
N ARG A 87 -4.80 5.67 8.69
CA ARG A 87 -3.40 5.32 8.43
C ARG A 87 -3.25 3.83 8.16
N CYS A 88 -2.45 3.50 7.16
CA CYS A 88 -2.00 2.13 6.88
C CYS A 88 -0.59 1.93 7.43
N SER A 89 -0.34 0.79 8.07
CA SER A 89 0.97 0.43 8.64
C SER A 89 2.15 0.44 7.65
N PHE A 90 1.91 0.20 6.36
CA PHE A 90 2.97 0.13 5.33
C PHE A 90 3.10 1.37 4.46
N HIS A 91 2.04 2.17 4.33
CA HIS A 91 1.97 3.24 3.32
C HIS A 91 1.54 4.60 3.90
N SER A 92 1.37 4.73 5.21
CA SER A 92 1.07 6.05 5.79
C SER A 92 2.22 7.01 5.53
N GLU A 93 1.92 8.13 4.88
CA GLU A 93 2.83 9.26 4.74
C GLU A 93 2.94 9.95 6.11
N SER A 94 3.77 9.40 6.99
CA SER A 94 3.98 9.95 8.32
C SER A 94 4.83 11.21 8.17
N ALA A 95 4.28 12.36 8.55
CA ALA A 95 5.06 13.56 8.89
C ALA A 95 5.88 13.38 10.19
N ASP A 96 5.94 12.15 10.74
CA ASP A 96 6.67 11.76 11.95
C ASP A 96 7.70 10.67 11.65
N ASP A 97 8.40 10.76 10.52
CA ASP A 97 9.63 10.00 10.27
C ASP A 97 10.86 10.82 10.72
N GLU A 98 10.90 11.15 12.01
CA GLU A 98 12.16 11.46 12.70
C GLU A 98 12.67 10.16 13.34
N GLY A 99 13.28 9.28 12.55
CA GLY A 99 13.72 7.99 13.08
C GLY A 99 14.51 7.07 12.17
N GLU A 100 15.55 7.59 11.50
CA GLU A 100 16.74 6.89 10.97
C GLU A 100 16.55 5.76 9.90
N ASP A 101 17.45 5.83 8.90
CA ASP A 101 17.79 4.83 7.87
C ASP A 101 16.84 4.75 6.64
N GLU A 102 17.21 5.08 5.40
CA GLU A 102 18.49 5.03 4.71
C GLU A 102 18.50 5.98 3.49
N LYS A 103 19.69 6.46 3.17
CA LYS A 103 19.98 7.50 2.18
C LYS A 103 19.55 7.12 0.76
N ASP A 104 18.63 7.89 0.21
CA ASP A 104 18.38 7.95 -1.22
C ASP A 104 19.60 8.61 -1.90
N VAL A 105 20.45 7.79 -2.54
CA VAL A 105 21.56 8.29 -3.36
C VAL A 105 21.07 8.54 -4.79
N PRO A 106 21.30 9.74 -5.37
CA PRO A 106 20.89 10.04 -6.74
C PRO A 106 21.64 9.16 -7.75
N TYR A 107 20.89 8.50 -8.64
CA TYR A 107 21.47 7.88 -9.84
C TYR A 107 21.87 8.99 -10.83
N LEU A 108 23.15 9.03 -11.20
CA LEU A 108 23.69 9.78 -12.35
C LEU A 108 23.85 8.85 -13.56
#